data_AF-A0A7J7GUK0-F1
#
_entry.id   AF-A0A7J7GUK0-F1
#
_cell.length_a   1.000
_cell.length_b   1.000
_cell.length_c   1.000
_cell.angle_alpha   90.00
_cell.angle_beta   90.00
_cell.angle_gamma   90.00
#
_symmetry.space_group_name_H-M   'P 1'
#
loop_
_entity.id
_entity.type
_entity.pdbx_description
1 polymer ?
#
loop_
_entity_poly.entity_id
_entity_poly.type
_entity_poly.pdbx_seq_one_letter_code
_entity_poly.pdbx_strand_id
1 'polypeptide(L)'
;MESSLLSIETLVKKIKKEMFSNFDLYSFVSKSAYDTAWLAMIPNTQHCDHPMFRGCLDWVLRNQKEEGFWGESDSNGVPTIDSLPATLASMVALKKWNVGGTNIKKGT
;
A
#
# COMPACT_ATOMS: atom_id res chain seq x y z
N MET A 1 27.05 -32.89 4.68
CA MET A 1 25.76 -33.43 5.16
C MET A 1 25.36 -32.82 6.51
N GLU A 2 26.29 -32.73 7.47
CA GLU A 2 26.05 -32.10 8.77
C GLU A 2 25.83 -30.57 8.69
N SER A 3 26.64 -29.88 7.89
CA SER A 3 26.52 -28.44 7.66
C SER A 3 25.17 -28.03 7.04
N SER A 4 24.62 -28.86 6.13
CA SER A 4 23.30 -28.63 5.54
C SER A 4 22.15 -28.84 6.52
N LEU A 5 22.29 -29.78 7.47
CA LEU A 5 21.29 -30.00 8.52
C LEU A 5 21.25 -28.82 9.51
N LEU A 6 22.42 -28.33 9.92
CA LEU A 6 22.53 -27.13 10.78
C LEU A 6 21.91 -25.89 10.12
N SER A 7 22.08 -25.74 8.80
CA SER A 7 21.44 -24.67 8.03
C SER A 7 19.90 -24.77 8.04
N ILE A 8 19.36 -25.99 7.84
CA ILE A 8 17.92 -26.24 7.87
C ILE A 8 17.35 -25.96 9.26
N GLU A 9 17.99 -26.46 10.32
CA GLU A 9 17.53 -26.23 11.70
C GLU A 9 17.50 -24.74 12.05
N THR A 10 18.49 -23.98 11.56
CA THR A 10 18.56 -22.52 11.73
C THR A 10 17.41 -21.83 11.03
N LEU A 11 17.11 -22.21 9.79
CA LEU A 11 15.97 -21.66 9.03
C LEU A 11 14.63 -22.02 9.68
N VAL A 12 14.46 -23.24 10.16
CA VAL A 12 13.24 -23.67 10.87
C VAL A 12 13.04 -22.87 12.16
N LYS A 13 14.11 -22.65 12.95
CA LYS A 13 14.04 -21.80 14.14
C LYS A 13 13.66 -20.36 13.79
N LYS A 14 14.20 -19.82 12.68
CA LYS A 14 13.86 -18.48 12.19
C LYS A 14 12.38 -18.36 11.82
N ILE A 15 11.86 -19.28 11.00
CA ILE A 15 10.44 -19.31 10.60
C ILE A 15 9.53 -19.41 11.82
N LYS A 16 9.83 -20.32 12.76
CA LYS A 16 9.04 -20.48 13.98
C LYS A 16 9.03 -19.20 14.83
N LYS A 17 10.17 -18.53 14.94
CA LYS A 17 10.27 -17.27 15.67
C LYS A 17 9.43 -16.18 14.99
N GLU A 18 9.59 -16.03 13.68
CA GLU A 18 8.86 -15.02 12.89
C GLU A 18 7.35 -15.25 12.95
N MET A 19 6.86 -16.49 12.81
CA MET A 19 5.42 -16.76 12.76
C MET A 19 4.71 -16.80 14.12
N PHE A 20 5.37 -17.20 15.21
CA PHE A 20 4.69 -17.55 16.46
C PHE A 20 5.02 -16.68 17.67
N SER A 21 5.86 -15.64 17.53
CA SER A 21 6.23 -14.76 18.65
C SER A 21 5.49 -13.42 18.56
N ASN A 22 4.51 -13.16 19.44
CA ASN A 22 3.77 -11.87 19.59
C ASN A 22 3.58 -11.11 18.28
N PHE A 23 2.93 -11.79 17.35
CA PHE A 23 2.96 -11.48 15.93
C PHE A 23 1.86 -10.51 15.54
N ASP A 24 2.23 -9.38 14.94
CA ASP A 24 1.29 -8.54 14.20
C ASP A 24 1.07 -9.14 12.81
N LEU A 25 0.04 -9.98 12.68
CA LEU A 25 -0.35 -10.63 11.42
C LEU A 25 -0.53 -9.62 10.27
N TYR A 26 -0.92 -8.39 10.59
CA TYR A 26 -1.15 -7.34 9.60
C TYR A 26 0.14 -6.76 9.02
N SER A 27 1.30 -7.02 9.64
CA SER A 27 2.61 -6.61 9.11
C SER A 27 3.07 -7.39 7.87
N PHE A 28 2.47 -8.56 7.59
CA PHE A 28 2.79 -9.40 6.43
C PHE A 28 1.96 -9.06 5.19
N VAL A 29 0.90 -8.27 5.36
CA VAL A 29 0.05 -7.86 4.26
C VAL A 29 0.57 -6.53 3.71
N SER A 30 0.85 -6.49 2.41
CA SER A 30 1.24 -5.21 1.79
C SER A 30 0.09 -4.22 1.83
N LYS A 31 0.41 -2.93 1.90
CA LYS A 31 -0.62 -1.89 1.88
C LYS A 31 -1.15 -1.77 0.46
N SER A 32 -2.42 -2.13 0.26
CA SER A 32 -3.09 -1.94 -1.03
C SER A 32 -3.43 -0.47 -1.25
N ALA A 33 -2.75 0.17 -2.21
CA ALA A 33 -3.06 1.55 -2.59
C ALA A 33 -4.47 1.67 -3.19
N TYR A 34 -4.95 0.62 -3.87
CA TYR A 34 -6.30 0.56 -4.42
C TYR A 34 -7.36 0.63 -3.32
N ASP A 35 -7.29 -0.26 -2.32
CA ASP A 35 -8.26 -0.30 -1.22
C ASP A 35 -8.17 0.96 -0.35
N THR A 36 -6.94 1.46 -0.12
CA THR A 36 -6.73 2.70 0.64
C THR A 36 -7.36 3.90 -0.08
N ALA A 37 -7.27 3.97 -1.41
CA ALA A 37 -7.92 5.02 -2.18
C ALA A 37 -9.46 4.93 -2.12
N TRP A 38 -10.02 3.72 -2.13
CA TRP A 38 -11.46 3.53 -1.91
C TRP A 38 -11.92 4.03 -0.55
N LEU A 39 -11.20 3.70 0.52
CA LEU A 39 -11.49 4.20 1.86
C LEU A 39 -11.34 5.73 1.93
N ALA A 40 -10.34 6.29 1.25
CA ALA A 40 -10.14 7.73 1.18
C ALA A 40 -11.32 8.46 0.52
N MET A 41 -12.13 7.80 -0.32
CA MET A 41 -13.29 8.41 -0.97
C MET A 41 -14.55 8.46 -0.10
N ILE A 42 -14.59 7.77 1.05
CA ILE A 42 -15.78 7.72 1.90
C ILE A 42 -15.97 9.09 2.57
N PRO A 43 -17.10 9.80 2.34
CA PRO A 43 -17.36 11.08 2.98
C PRO A 43 -17.68 10.91 4.46
N ASN A 44 -17.34 11.90 5.27
CA ASN A 44 -17.74 11.89 6.67
C ASN A 44 -19.27 12.08 6.79
N THR A 45 -19.88 11.36 7.73
CA THR A 45 -21.34 11.31 7.91
C THR A 45 -21.94 12.60 8.47
N GLN A 46 -21.15 13.41 9.18
CA GLN A 46 -21.56 14.68 9.77
C GLN A 46 -21.15 15.88 8.91
N HIS A 47 -20.02 15.75 8.20
CA HIS A 47 -19.43 16.82 7.38
C HIS A 47 -18.94 16.26 6.04
N CYS A 48 -19.78 16.31 5.00
CA CYS A 48 -19.49 15.70 3.69
C CYS A 48 -18.37 16.39 2.90
N ASP A 49 -17.80 17.48 3.41
CA ASP A 49 -16.71 18.25 2.80
C ASP A 49 -15.32 17.63 3.03
N HIS A 50 -15.22 16.60 3.88
CA HIS A 50 -13.98 15.91 4.14
C HIS A 50 -14.14 14.37 4.22
N PRO A 51 -13.07 13.60 3.99
CA PRO A 51 -13.14 12.15 4.10
C PRO A 51 -13.40 11.72 5.55
N MET A 52 -14.10 10.59 5.69
CA MET A 52 -14.28 9.89 6.97
C MET A 52 -12.93 9.39 7.49
N PHE A 53 -12.10 8.84 6.59
CA PHE A 53 -10.78 8.30 6.89
C PHE A 53 -9.66 9.20 6.35
N ARG A 54 -9.43 10.35 6.99
CA ARG A 54 -8.37 11.31 6.60
C ARG A 54 -7.00 10.67 6.43
N GLY A 55 -6.64 9.71 7.30
CA GLY A 55 -5.37 8.99 7.20
C GLY A 55 -5.18 8.23 5.89
N CYS A 56 -6.25 7.74 5.26
CA CYS A 56 -6.18 7.08 3.95
C CYS A 56 -5.86 8.09 2.84
N LEU A 57 -6.51 9.26 2.85
CA LEU A 57 -6.25 10.32 1.86
C LEU A 57 -4.81 10.84 1.98
N ASP A 58 -4.36 11.06 3.21
CA ASP A 58 -2.99 11.45 3.54
C ASP A 58 -1.96 10.41 3.07
N TRP A 59 -2.29 9.12 3.25
CA TRP A 59 -1.43 8.05 2.78
C TRP A 59 -1.32 8.07 1.25
N VAL A 60 -2.44 8.21 0.53
CA VAL A 60 -2.44 8.31 -0.94
C VAL A 60 -1.57 9.49 -1.41
N LEU A 61 -1.69 10.66 -0.78
CA LEU A 61 -0.86 11.84 -1.12
C LEU A 61 0.64 11.59 -1.00
N ARG A 62 1.06 10.83 0.02
CA ARG A 62 2.48 10.63 0.37
C ARG A 62 3.12 9.40 -0.27
N ASN A 63 2.32 8.48 -0.85
CA ASN A 63 2.81 7.18 -1.32
C ASN A 63 2.73 7.00 -2.84
N GLN A 64 2.69 8.10 -3.60
CA GLN A 64 2.90 8.04 -5.05
C GLN A 64 4.36 7.67 -5.34
N LYS A 65 4.59 6.75 -6.28
CA LYS A 65 5.94 6.38 -6.71
C LYS A 65 6.60 7.52 -7.50
N GLU A 66 7.92 7.44 -7.63
CA GLU A 66 8.70 8.41 -8.40
C GLU A 66 8.24 8.48 -9.86
N GLU A 67 7.75 7.37 -10.42
CA GLU A 67 7.23 7.35 -11.79
C GLU A 67 5.74 7.70 -11.91
N GLY A 68 5.12 8.17 -10.82
CA GLY A 68 3.77 8.74 -10.86
C GLY A 68 2.61 7.76 -10.63
N PHE A 69 2.87 6.46 -10.58
CA PHE A 69 1.84 5.46 -10.29
C PHE A 69 1.69 5.20 -8.78
N TRP A 70 0.60 4.51 -8.42
CA TRP A 70 0.38 3.87 -7.13
C TRP A 70 0.24 2.37 -7.32
N GLY A 71 0.54 1.61 -6.28
CA GLY A 71 0.49 0.14 -6.29
C GLY A 71 1.87 -0.50 -6.28
N GLU A 72 1.88 -1.80 -6.50
CA GLU A 72 3.08 -2.62 -6.41
C GLU A 72 3.97 -2.47 -7.64
N SER A 73 5.21 -2.91 -7.51
CA SER A 73 6.19 -2.95 -8.60
C SER A 73 6.97 -4.24 -8.49
N ASP A 74 7.47 -4.73 -9.62
CA ASP A 74 8.38 -5.88 -9.61
C ASP A 74 9.75 -5.52 -9.01
N SER A 75 10.67 -6.49 -8.98
CA SER A 75 12.03 -6.29 -8.48
C SER A 75 12.84 -5.25 -9.24
N ASN A 76 12.42 -4.89 -10.46
CA ASN A 76 13.07 -3.90 -11.31
C ASN A 76 12.40 -2.52 -11.21
N GLY A 77 11.39 -2.38 -10.34
CA GLY A 77 10.62 -1.14 -10.19
C GLY A 77 9.57 -0.92 -11.27
N VAL A 78 9.28 -1.93 -12.09
CA VAL A 78 8.27 -1.84 -13.15
C VAL A 78 6.88 -2.03 -12.52
N PRO A 79 5.89 -1.17 -12.85
CA PRO A 79 4.53 -1.32 -12.35
C PRO A 79 3.94 -2.69 -12.71
N THR A 80 3.26 -3.33 -11.76
CA THR A 80 2.50 -4.55 -12.03
C THR A 80 1.16 -4.23 -12.68
N ILE A 81 0.42 -5.26 -13.10
CA ILE A 81 -0.93 -5.09 -13.63
C ILE A 81 -1.89 -4.41 -12.63
N ASP A 82 -1.63 -4.55 -11.33
CA ASP A 82 -2.44 -3.97 -10.26
C ASP A 82 -2.17 -2.47 -10.04
N SER A 83 -1.06 -1.95 -10.59
CA SER A 83 -0.70 -0.54 -10.44
C SER A 83 -1.65 0.38 -11.22
N LEU A 84 -2.17 -0.07 -12.37
CA LEU A 84 -3.10 0.74 -13.16
C LEU A 84 -4.40 1.04 -12.40
N PRO A 85 -5.17 0.04 -11.91
CA PRO A 85 -6.38 0.32 -11.14
C PRO A 85 -6.08 1.07 -9.85
N ALA A 86 -4.97 0.78 -9.16
CA ALA A 86 -4.55 1.50 -7.97
C ALA A 86 -4.26 2.99 -8.24
N THR A 87 -3.60 3.29 -9.36
CA THR A 87 -3.30 4.66 -9.80
C THR A 87 -4.58 5.42 -10.13
N LEU A 88 -5.48 4.82 -10.90
CA LEU A 88 -6.77 5.43 -11.23
C LEU A 88 -7.61 5.70 -9.98
N ALA A 89 -7.74 4.72 -9.09
CA ALA A 89 -8.48 4.90 -7.83
C ALA A 89 -7.87 6.03 -6.98
N SER A 90 -6.54 6.07 -6.89
CA SER A 90 -5.80 7.09 -6.14
C SER A 90 -6.02 8.49 -6.72
N MET A 91 -5.93 8.65 -8.05
CA MET A 91 -6.22 9.93 -8.72
C MET A 91 -7.66 10.38 -8.53
N VAL A 92 -8.63 9.45 -8.59
CA VAL A 92 -10.04 9.77 -8.34
C VAL A 92 -10.24 10.20 -6.88
N ALA A 93 -9.61 9.54 -5.93
CA ALA A 93 -9.66 9.91 -4.52
C ALA A 93 -9.11 11.33 -4.28
N LEU A 94 -7.95 11.65 -4.86
CA LEU A 94 -7.36 12.99 -4.77
C LEU A 94 -8.24 14.05 -5.42
N LYS A 95 -8.79 13.75 -6.61
CA LYS A 95 -9.67 14.64 -7.35
C LYS A 95 -10.97 14.93 -6.59
N LYS A 96 -11.55 13.92 -5.94
CA LYS A 96 -12.79 14.04 -5.15
C LYS A 96 -12.68 15.13 -4.08
N TRP A 97 -11.53 15.22 -3.42
CA TRP A 97 -11.28 16.17 -2.34
C TRP A 97 -10.53 17.43 -2.80
N ASN A 98 -10.32 17.59 -4.11
CA ASN A 98 -9.61 18.72 -4.70
C ASN A 98 -8.20 18.96 -4.10
N VAL A 99 -7.46 17.87 -3.86
CA VAL A 99 -6.08 17.89 -3.34
C VAL A 99 -5.12 17.20 -4.31
N GLY A 100 -3.82 17.36 -4.10
CA GLY A 100 -2.80 16.57 -4.84
C GLY A 100 -2.78 16.82 -6.35
N GLY A 101 -3.08 18.05 -6.81
CA GLY A 101 -3.13 18.36 -8.24
C GLY A 101 -1.82 18.05 -8.99
N THR A 102 -0.67 18.17 -8.34
CA THR A 102 0.63 17.74 -8.88
C THR A 102 0.71 16.22 -9.01
N ASN A 103 0.25 15.47 -8.01
CA ASN A 103 0.20 14.02 -8.04
C ASN A 103 -0.70 13.51 -9.18
N ILE A 104 -1.88 14.12 -9.36
CA ILE A 104 -2.81 13.76 -10.45
C ILE A 104 -2.14 13.98 -11.81
N LYS A 105 -1.49 15.13 -12.02
CA LYS A 105 -0.77 15.40 -13.28
C LYS A 105 0.35 14.39 -13.55
N LYS A 106 1.02 13.93 -12.50
CA LYS A 106 2.12 12.97 -12.60
C LYS A 106 1.65 11.54 -12.90
N GLY A 107 0.44 11.18 -12.46
CA GLY A 107 -0.16 9.87 -12.74
C GLY A 107 -0.95 9.78 -14.05
N THR A 108 -1.02 10.87 -14.82
CA THR A 108 -1.67 10.94 -16.14
C THR A 108 -0.62 10.75 -17.24
#